data_AF-A0A352Y509-F1
#
_entry.id   AF-A0A352Y509-F1
#
_cell.length_a   1.000
_cell.length_b   1.000
_cell.length_c   1.000
_cell.angle_alpha   90.00
_cell.angle_beta   90.00
_cell.angle_gamma   90.00
#
_symmetry.space_group_name_H-M   'P 1'
#
loop_
_entity.id
_entity.type
_entity.pdbx_description
1 polymer ?
#
loop_
_entity_poly.entity_id
_entity_poly.type
_entity_poly.pdbx_seq_one_letter_code
_entity_poly.pdbx_strand_id
1 'polypeptide(L)' 'MSKGEETRERILARSAQLFNRQGYFGASLADIMRETGLEKGGIYNHFSSKEQLALEAFDYAYGLV' A
#
# COMPACT_ATOMS: atom_id res chain seq x y z
N MET A 1 -17.67 2.98 6.37
CA MET A 1 -16.24 2.81 6.68
C MET A 1 -15.81 3.86 7.68
N SER A 2 -14.88 3.50 8.56
CA SER A 2 -14.14 4.44 9.39
C SER A 2 -13.05 5.16 8.58
N LYS A 3 -12.57 6.30 9.07
CA LYS A 3 -11.43 7.01 8.47
C LYS A 3 -10.17 6.13 8.34
N GLY A 4 -9.99 5.19 9.28
CA GLY A 4 -8.88 4.24 9.25
C GLY A 4 -9.00 3.23 8.12
N GLU A 5 -10.22 2.72 7.88
CA GLU A 5 -10.51 1.81 6.76
C GLU A 5 -10.33 2.50 5.41
N GLU A 6 -10.83 3.73 5.25
CA GLU A 6 -10.62 4.54 4.04
C GLU A 6 -9.14 4.80 3.75
N THR A 7 -8.36 5.11 4.80
CA THR A 7 -6.91 5.34 4.67
C THR A 7 -6.20 4.06 4.27
N ARG A 8 -6.56 2.92 4.87
CA ARG A 8 -6.00 1.61 4.55
C ARG A 8 -6.27 1.22 3.11
N GLU A 9 -7.51 1.37 2.64
CA GLU A 9 -7.90 1.07 1.27
C GLU A 9 -7.15 1.97 0.27
N ARG A 10 -7.01 3.25 0.56
CA ARG A 10 -6.21 4.17 -0.26
C ARG A 10 -4.75 3.73 -0.36
N ILE A 11 -4.15 3.25 0.73
CA ILE A 11 -2.78 2.72 0.71
C ILE A 11 -2.71 1.48 -0.19
N LEU A 12 -3.64 0.54 -0.08
CA LEU A 12 -3.69 -0.66 -0.93
C LEU A 12 -3.81 -0.29 -2.41
N ALA A 13 -4.78 0.55 -2.76
CA ALA A 13 -5.03 0.94 -4.15
C ALA A 13 -3.81 1.59 -4.81
N ARG A 14 -3.14 2.50 -4.11
CA ARG A 14 -1.93 3.18 -4.62
C ARG A 14 -0.72 2.26 -4.67
N SER A 15 -0.54 1.43 -3.64
CA SER A 15 0.59 0.49 -3.59
C SER A 15 0.45 -0.62 -4.64
N ALA A 16 -0.76 -1.13 -4.89
CA ALA A 16 -1.04 -2.08 -5.96
C ALA A 16 -0.66 -1.52 -7.34
N GLN A 17 -1.04 -0.27 -7.63
CA GLN A 17 -0.65 0.40 -8.87
C GLN A 17 0.87 0.57 -8.98
N LEU A 18 1.53 0.96 -7.88
CA LEU A 18 2.98 1.12 -7.82
C LEU A 18 3.71 -0.21 -8.07
N PHE A 19 3.33 -1.27 -7.35
CA PHE A 19 3.91 -2.60 -7.50
C PHE A 19 3.68 -3.19 -8.89
N ASN A 20 2.51 -2.95 -9.51
CA ASN A 20 2.26 -3.39 -10.89
C ASN A 20 3.12 -2.66 -11.93
N ARG A 21 3.57 -1.43 -11.65
CA ARG A 21 4.42 -0.65 -12.56
C ARG A 21 5.91 -0.92 -12.38
N GLN A 22 6.36 -1.11 -11.14
CA GLN A 22 7.79 -1.15 -10.80
C GLN A 22 8.26 -2.50 -10.25
N GLY A 23 7.34 -3.42 -9.99
CA GLY A 23 7.59 -4.65 -9.25
C GLY A 23 7.83 -4.39 -7.75
N TYR A 24 7.78 -5.47 -6.95
CA TYR A 24 8.00 -5.39 -5.50
C TYR A 24 9.38 -4.81 -5.16
N PHE A 25 10.45 -5.32 -5.79
CA PHE A 25 11.81 -4.89 -5.49
C PHE A 25 12.13 -3.49 -6.02
N GLY A 26 11.44 -3.02 -7.08
CA GLY A 26 11.63 -1.69 -7.63
C GLY A 26 10.93 -0.57 -6.85
N ALA A 27 9.83 -0.87 -6.18
CA ALA A 27 9.10 0.10 -5.37
C ALA A 27 9.75 0.29 -3.99
N SER A 28 10.17 1.49 -3.63
CA SER A 28 10.69 1.79 -2.28
C SER A 28 9.59 2.26 -1.32
N LEU A 29 9.87 2.29 -0.02
CA LEU A 29 8.97 2.92 0.96
C LEU A 29 8.74 4.41 0.64
N ALA A 30 9.77 5.11 0.15
CA ALA A 30 9.65 6.51 -0.24
C ALA A 30 8.70 6.71 -1.43
N ASP A 31 8.68 5.76 -2.37
CA ASP A 31 7.71 5.78 -3.47
C ASP A 31 6.29 5.56 -2.96
N ILE A 32 6.09 4.62 -2.03
CA ILE A 32 4.77 4.39 -1.40
C ILE A 32 4.30 5.64 -0.67
N MET A 33 5.17 6.30 0.11
CA MET A 33 4.86 7.56 0.79
C MET A 33 4.43 8.65 -0.21
N ARG A 34 5.16 8.78 -1.32
CA ARG A 34 4.85 9.75 -2.39
C ARG A 34 3.51 9.46 -3.07
N GLU A 35 3.24 8.20 -3.42
CA GLU A 35 1.99 7.79 -4.11
C GLU A 35 0.75 7.87 -3.20
N THR A 36 0.93 7.66 -1.89
CA THR A 36 -0.16 7.69 -0.91
C THR A 36 -0.37 9.06 -0.28
N GLY A 37 0.62 9.95 -0.36
CA GLY A 37 0.66 11.23 0.37
C GLY A 37 0.77 11.05 1.88
N LEU A 38 1.27 9.91 2.35
CA LEU A 38 1.40 9.58 3.77
C LEU A 38 2.86 9.48 4.19
N GLU A 39 3.10 9.84 5.44
CA GLU A 39 4.39 9.61 6.09
C GLU A 39 4.56 8.13 6.50
N LYS A 40 5.81 7.74 6.76
CA LYS A 40 6.18 6.39 7.20
C LYS A 40 5.26 5.87 8.32
N GLY A 41 5.05 6.66 9.38
CA GLY A 41 4.18 6.27 10.50
C GLY A 41 2.73 6.01 10.08
N GLY A 42 2.19 6.80 9.15
CA GLY A 42 0.84 6.60 8.63
C GLY A 42 0.68 5.27 7.89
N ILE A 43 1.69 4.85 7.12
CA ILE A 43 1.68 3.54 6.44
C ILE A 43 1.81 2.41 7.47
N TYR A 44 2.78 2.50 8.38
CA TYR A 44 3.06 1.42 9.33
C TYR A 44 2.02 1.28 10.45
N ASN A 45 1.15 2.27 10.64
CA ASN A 45 -0.04 2.15 11.48
C ASN A 45 -1.06 1.13 10.91
N HIS A 46 -1.02 0.87 9.60
CA HIS A 46 -1.93 -0.05 8.91
C HIS A 46 -1.28 -1.37 8.46
N PHE A 47 0.03 -1.35 8.21
CA PHE A 47 0.78 -2.51 7.70
C PHE A 47 2.06 -2.69 8.52
N SER A 48 2.35 -3.91 8.97
CA SER A 48 3.53 -4.20 9.78
C SER A 48 4.84 -4.17 8.97
N SER A 49 4.77 -4.39 7.66
CA SER A 49 5.92 -4.46 6.78
C SER A 49 5.57 -4.08 5.34
N LYS A 50 6.60 -3.84 4.51
CA LYS A 50 6.41 -3.62 3.07
C LYS A 50 5.96 -4.92 2.40
N GLU A 51 6.44 -6.06 2.89
CA GLU A 51 6.07 -7.40 2.46
C GLU A 51 4.56 -7.65 2.69
N GLN A 52 4.05 -7.35 3.90
CA GLN A 52 2.62 -7.48 4.19
C GLN A 52 1.79 -6.60 3.24
N LEU A 53 2.16 -5.33 3.09
CA LEU A 53 1.49 -4.42 2.18
C LEU A 53 1.51 -4.94 0.73
N ALA A 54 2.60 -5.53 0.28
CA ALA A 54 2.70 -6.08 -1.07
C ALA A 54 1.79 -7.29 -1.29
N LEU A 55 1.71 -8.20 -0.32
CA LEU A 55 0.80 -9.35 -0.38
C LEU A 55 -0.66 -8.89 -0.43
N GLU A 56 -1.05 -7.99 0.46
CA GLU A 56 -2.42 -7.49 0.49
C GLU A 56 -2.76 -6.61 -0.72
N ALA A 57 -1.80 -5.85 -1.24
CA ALA A 57 -1.99 -5.09 -2.48
C ALA A 57 -2.15 -6.00 -3.70
N PHE A 58 -1.50 -7.17 -3.70
CA PHE A 58 -1.71 -8.20 -4.71
C PHE A 58 -3.13 -8.78 -4.61
N ASP A 59 -3.56 -9.13 -3.40
CA ASP A 59 -4.93 -9.63 -3.16
C ASP A 59 -5.99 -8.61 -3.58
N TYR A 60 -5.77 -7.33 -3.24
CA TYR A 60 -6.61 -6.20 -3.68
C TYR A 60 -6.67 -6.08 -5.21
N ALA A 61 -5.52 -6.17 -5.90
CA ALA A 61 -5.46 -6.08 -7.35
C ALA A 61 -6.18 -7.24 -8.06
N TYR A 62 -6.23 -8.41 -7.42
CA TYR A 62 -6.95 -9.60 -7.91
C TYR A 62 -8.43 -9.64 -7.48
N GLY A 63 -8.90 -8.66 -6.70
CA GLY A 63 -10.28 -8.62 -6.20
C GLY A 63 -10.58 -9.66 -5.11
N LEU A 64 -9.55 -10.11 -4.39
CA LEU A 64 -9.66 -11.08 -3.29
C LEU A 64 -10.00 -10.42 -1.95
N VAL A 65 -9.85 -9.09 -1.85
CA VAL A 65 -10.17 -8.24 -0.68
C VAL A 65 -10.61 -6.85 -1.10
#